data_AF-A0A835AHL9-F1
#
_entry.id   AF-A0A835AHL9-F1
#
_cell.length_a   1.000
_cell.length_b   1.000
_cell.length_c   1.000
_cell.angle_alpha   90.00
_cell.angle_beta   90.00
_cell.angle_gamma   90.00
#
_symmetry.space_group_name_H-M   'P 1'
#
loop_
_entity.id
_entity.type
_entity.pdbx_description
1 polymer ?
#
loop_
_entity_poly.entity_id
_entity_poly.type
_entity_poly.pdbx_seq_one_letter_code
_entity_poly.pdbx_strand_id
1 'polypeptide(L)'
;MAARRRGKASERVLQAFCRTGCDGLLKAVAAHPHLACRLAVDDHGRRFIHLNNKGVLVMETTISADMAVVLAGDVAAATDHYLVSELYPPCEQEKIGVPVLQVKLNRYKCGGLVVGIISHHQVADGHSMRTFLTKWAMIV
;
A
#
# COMPACT_ATOMS: atom_id res chain seq x y z
N MET A 1 23.82 8.30 26.05
CA MET A 1 23.63 7.33 24.95
C MET A 1 22.35 6.54 25.24
N ALA A 2 21.19 7.06 24.85
CA ALA A 2 19.89 6.51 25.23
C ALA A 2 19.30 5.68 24.09
N ALA A 3 19.11 4.38 24.33
CA ALA A 3 18.53 3.43 23.39
C ALA A 3 17.06 3.79 23.10
N ARG A 4 16.76 4.17 21.86
CA ARG A 4 15.40 4.45 21.39
C ARG A 4 14.68 3.10 21.20
N ARG A 5 13.69 2.84 22.04
CA ARG A 5 12.88 1.62 22.02
C ARG A 5 12.16 1.49 20.67
N ARG A 6 12.43 0.40 19.94
CA ARG A 6 11.72 0.00 18.72
C ARG A 6 10.28 -0.33 19.08
N GLY A 7 9.32 0.46 18.58
CA GLY A 7 7.91 0.06 18.60
C GLY A 7 7.74 -1.14 17.69
N LYS A 8 7.33 -2.28 18.24
CA LYS A 8 6.95 -3.47 17.47
C LYS A 8 5.74 -3.13 16.61
N ALA A 9 5.90 -3.11 15.29
CA ALA A 9 4.77 -3.16 14.37
C ALA A 9 4.07 -4.51 14.61
N SER A 10 2.90 -4.48 15.23
CA SER A 10 2.09 -5.69 15.39
C SER A 10 1.47 -6.01 14.04
N GLU A 11 1.88 -7.11 13.44
CA GLU A 11 1.19 -7.76 12.33
C GLU A 11 -0.15 -8.29 12.85
N ARG A 12 -1.14 -7.39 12.92
CA ARG A 12 -2.53 -7.74 13.12
C ARG A 12 -3.18 -7.69 11.76
N VAL A 13 -3.68 -8.83 11.29
CA VAL A 13 -4.69 -8.90 10.23
C VAL A 13 -5.92 -8.14 10.76
N LEU A 14 -5.95 -6.83 10.51
CA LEU A 14 -6.88 -5.88 11.10
C LEU A 14 -8.23 -5.95 10.38
N GLN A 15 -9.13 -6.80 10.86
CA GLN A 15 -10.56 -6.75 10.51
C GLN A 15 -11.34 -5.63 11.22
N ALA A 16 -10.73 -4.82 12.10
CA ALA A 16 -11.50 -4.03 13.07
C ALA A 16 -11.50 -2.49 12.93
N PHE A 17 -10.69 -1.87 12.05
CA PHE A 17 -10.54 -0.40 12.08
C PHE A 17 -10.81 0.36 10.77
N CYS A 18 -11.04 -0.33 9.66
CA CYS A 18 -11.13 0.34 8.35
C CYS A 18 -12.60 0.51 7.90
N ARG A 19 -13.24 1.65 8.21
CA ARG A 19 -14.69 1.82 8.00
C ARG A 19 -15.14 2.74 6.85
N THR A 20 -14.25 3.52 6.21
CA THR A 20 -14.66 4.32 5.02
C THR A 20 -13.66 4.19 3.87
N GLY A 21 -12.35 4.35 4.15
CA GLY A 21 -11.30 4.24 3.14
C GLY A 21 -11.18 2.84 2.51
N CYS A 22 -11.35 1.78 3.31
CA CYS A 22 -11.33 0.41 2.81
C CYS A 22 -12.59 0.04 2.02
N ASP A 23 -13.76 0.58 2.37
CA ASP A 23 -15.00 0.34 1.61
C ASP A 23 -14.92 0.99 0.23
N GLY A 24 -14.37 2.19 0.15
CA GLY A 24 -14.10 2.86 -1.13
C GLY A 24 -13.06 2.10 -1.96
N LEU A 25 -12.00 1.60 -1.32
CA LEU A 25 -10.97 0.80 -1.99
C LEU A 25 -11.55 -0.51 -2.54
N LEU A 26 -12.38 -1.20 -1.76
CA LEU A 26 -13.04 -2.44 -2.17
C LEU A 26 -13.88 -2.23 -3.44
N LYS A 27 -14.68 -1.17 -3.48
CA LYS A 27 -15.49 -0.81 -4.66
C LYS A 27 -14.62 -0.43 -5.87
N ALA A 28 -13.53 0.29 -5.64
CA ALA A 28 -12.59 0.64 -6.72
C ALA A 28 -11.91 -0.59 -7.30
N VAL A 29 -11.47 -1.53 -6.46
CA VAL A 29 -10.87 -2.81 -6.85
C VAL A 29 -11.87 -3.70 -7.57
N ALA A 30 -13.13 -3.72 -7.15
CA ALA A 30 -14.18 -4.47 -7.84
C ALA A 30 -14.36 -4.01 -9.31
N ALA A 31 -14.12 -2.74 -9.60
CA ALA A 31 -14.11 -2.21 -10.96
C ALA A 31 -12.80 -2.44 -11.72
N HIS A 32 -11.74 -2.91 -11.05
CA HIS A 32 -10.41 -3.18 -11.59
C HIS A 32 -9.90 -4.55 -11.10
N PRO A 33 -10.57 -5.66 -11.47
CA PRO A 33 -10.33 -6.97 -10.87
C PRO A 33 -8.91 -7.51 -11.08
N HIS A 34 -8.20 -7.03 -12.10
CA HIS A 34 -6.78 -7.34 -12.34
C HIS A 34 -5.88 -6.88 -11.18
N LEU A 35 -6.26 -5.86 -10.40
CA LEU A 35 -5.48 -5.43 -9.24
C LEU A 35 -5.62 -6.36 -8.02
N ALA A 36 -6.61 -7.26 -8.02
CA ALA A 36 -6.80 -8.28 -7.00
C ALA A 36 -6.15 -9.63 -7.36
N CYS A 37 -5.32 -9.67 -8.40
CA CYS A 37 -4.73 -10.89 -8.94
C CYS A 37 -3.42 -11.27 -8.22
N ARG A 38 -2.77 -12.33 -8.72
CA ARG A 38 -1.38 -12.67 -8.40
C ARG A 38 -0.57 -12.84 -9.68
N LEU A 39 0.72 -12.58 -9.62
CA LEU A 39 1.65 -13.15 -10.61
C LEU A 39 1.86 -14.62 -10.32
N ALA A 40 1.91 -15.41 -11.39
CA ALA A 40 2.10 -16.84 -11.37
C ALA A 40 3.04 -17.26 -12.49
N VAL A 41 3.45 -18.53 -12.45
CA VAL A 41 4.32 -19.17 -13.44
C VAL A 41 3.65 -20.47 -13.85
N ASP A 42 3.59 -20.77 -15.14
CA ASP A 42 3.04 -22.02 -15.65
C ASP A 42 4.09 -23.16 -15.60
N ASP A 43 3.68 -24.37 -15.98
CA ASP A 43 4.55 -25.56 -15.96
C ASP A 43 5.75 -25.46 -16.91
N HIS A 44 5.75 -24.45 -17.81
CA HIS A 44 6.84 -24.15 -18.75
C HIS A 44 7.72 -22.98 -18.29
N GLY A 45 7.52 -22.46 -17.08
CA GLY A 45 8.31 -21.34 -16.56
C GLY A 45 7.86 -19.97 -17.08
N ARG A 46 6.73 -19.86 -17.80
CA ARG A 46 6.25 -18.58 -18.33
C ARG A 46 5.43 -17.84 -17.29
N ARG A 47 5.74 -16.55 -17.11
CA ARG A 47 4.99 -15.68 -16.19
C ARG A 47 3.62 -15.33 -16.77
N PHE A 48 2.60 -15.36 -15.93
CA PHE A 48 1.26 -14.91 -16.29
C PHE A 48 0.55 -14.23 -15.11
N ILE A 49 -0.50 -13.49 -15.44
CA ILE A 49 -1.38 -12.81 -14.48
C ILE A 49 -2.52 -13.78 -14.13
N HIS A 50 -2.55 -14.30 -12.91
CA HIS A 50 -3.60 -15.19 -12.45
C HIS A 50 -4.73 -14.36 -11.82
N LEU A 51 -5.82 -14.16 -12.57
CA LEU A 51 -7.05 -13.48 -12.13
C LEU A 51 -7.84 -14.36 -11.12
N ASN A 52 -7.34 -14.46 -9.89
CA ASN A 52 -7.84 -15.37 -8.86
C ASN A 52 -8.61 -14.67 -7.72
N ASN A 53 -8.85 -13.36 -7.82
CA ASN A 53 -9.57 -12.57 -6.82
C ASN A 53 -9.06 -12.75 -5.38
N LYS A 54 -7.76 -13.05 -5.18
CA LYS A 54 -7.15 -13.18 -3.85
C LYS A 54 -6.99 -11.83 -3.12
N GLY A 55 -7.49 -10.75 -3.70
CA GLY A 55 -7.59 -9.43 -3.07
C GLY A 55 -6.28 -8.67 -3.04
N VAL A 56 -6.31 -7.54 -2.34
CA VAL A 56 -5.22 -6.57 -2.20
C VAL A 56 -4.70 -6.58 -0.76
N LEU A 57 -3.42 -6.28 -0.56
CA LEU A 57 -2.91 -6.09 0.80
C LEU A 57 -3.25 -4.68 1.27
N VAL A 58 -3.88 -4.56 2.44
CA VAL A 58 -4.14 -3.26 3.07
C VAL A 58 -3.55 -3.28 4.47
N MET A 59 -2.69 -2.30 4.74
CA MET A 59 -2.12 -2.05 6.06
C MET A 59 -2.57 -0.68 6.55
N GLU A 60 -2.76 -0.55 7.84
CA GLU A 60 -3.06 0.73 8.48
C GLU A 60 -2.09 0.94 9.63
N THR A 61 -1.58 2.16 9.76
CA THR A 61 -0.62 2.53 10.81
C THR A 61 -0.96 3.93 11.30
N THR A 62 -0.86 4.13 12.61
CA THR A 62 -0.96 5.45 13.23
C THR A 62 0.44 5.98 13.50
N ILE A 63 0.71 7.21 13.09
CA ILE A 63 1.97 7.91 13.28
C ILE A 63 1.78 8.94 14.39
N SER A 64 2.52 8.77 15.48
CA SER A 64 2.50 9.64 16.67
C SER A 64 3.30 10.94 16.46
N ALA A 65 3.12 11.57 15.31
CA ALA A 65 3.70 12.87 14.95
C ALA A 65 2.69 13.66 14.11
N ASP A 66 2.90 14.97 14.01
CA ASP A 66 2.16 15.80 13.06
C ASP A 66 2.82 15.71 11.68
N MET A 67 2.00 15.61 10.64
CA MET A 67 2.47 15.49 9.26
C MET A 67 3.35 16.68 8.84
N ALA A 68 3.06 17.88 9.37
CA ALA A 68 3.87 19.08 9.15
C ALA A 68 5.33 18.88 9.60
N VAL A 69 5.59 18.13 10.67
CA VAL A 69 6.95 17.84 11.14
C VAL A 69 7.70 16.95 10.14
N VAL A 70 7.00 16.01 9.50
CA VAL A 70 7.59 15.13 8.48
C VAL A 70 7.82 15.88 7.17
N LEU A 71 6.91 16.76 6.78
CA LEU A 71 7.03 17.56 5.55
C LEU A 71 8.02 18.73 5.66
N ALA A 72 8.21 19.27 6.86
CA ALA A 72 9.19 20.33 7.13
C ALA A 72 10.62 19.81 7.32
N GLY A 73 10.78 18.49 7.47
CA GLY A 73 12.10 17.86 7.32
C GLY A 73 12.57 18.06 5.88
N ASP A 74 13.83 18.46 5.72
CA ASP A 74 14.44 18.75 4.43
C ASP A 74 14.08 17.65 3.41
N VAL A 75 13.74 18.02 2.17
CA VAL A 75 13.33 17.06 1.13
C VAL A 75 14.46 16.03 0.87
N ALA A 76 15.71 16.37 1.24
CA ALA A 76 16.86 15.47 1.30
C ALA A 76 16.77 14.37 2.39
N ALA A 77 16.12 14.63 3.53
CA ALA A 77 15.78 13.62 4.53
C ALA A 77 14.51 12.82 4.15
N ALA A 78 13.61 13.40 3.35
CA ALA A 78 12.50 12.65 2.74
C ALA A 78 12.98 11.68 1.64
N THR A 79 14.19 11.86 1.09
CA THR A 79 14.90 10.86 0.29
C THR A 79 15.74 9.88 1.11
N ASP A 80 15.78 10.02 2.44
CA ASP A 80 16.35 9.00 3.30
C ASP A 80 15.50 7.74 3.13
N HIS A 81 16.09 6.73 2.50
CA HIS A 81 15.45 5.47 2.12
C HIS A 81 14.69 4.85 3.31
N TYR A 82 15.14 5.14 4.54
CA TYR A 82 14.52 4.68 5.77
C TYR A 82 13.11 5.27 6.03
N LEU A 83 12.91 6.58 5.86
CA LEU A 83 11.59 7.20 6.06
C LEU A 83 10.62 6.82 4.94
N VAL A 84 11.11 6.73 3.70
CA VAL A 84 10.33 6.27 2.54
C VAL A 84 9.91 4.81 2.73
N SER A 85 10.81 3.94 3.18
CA SER A 85 10.52 2.51 3.40
C SER A 85 9.39 2.29 4.41
N GLU A 86 9.26 3.14 5.43
CA GLU A 86 8.21 3.02 6.44
C GLU A 86 6.83 3.47 5.92
N LEU A 87 6.75 4.23 4.83
CA LEU A 87 5.47 4.68 4.27
C LEU A 87 4.78 3.60 3.42
N TYR A 88 5.53 2.61 2.94
CA TYR A 88 5.02 1.53 2.11
C TYR A 88 4.87 0.22 2.90
N PRO A 89 4.07 -0.74 2.40
CA PRO A 89 4.14 -2.12 2.86
C PRO A 89 5.57 -2.69 2.69
N PRO A 90 6.04 -3.61 3.56
CA PRO A 90 7.32 -4.29 3.40
C PRO A 90 7.40 -4.97 2.03
N CYS A 91 8.44 -4.65 1.25
CA CYS A 91 8.59 -5.09 -0.13
C CYS A 91 9.03 -6.56 -0.23
N GLU A 92 8.17 -7.41 -0.78
CA GLU A 92 8.54 -8.74 -1.34
C GLU A 92 8.16 -8.84 -2.83
N GLN A 93 8.30 -7.74 -3.57
CA GLN A 93 7.66 -7.51 -4.87
C GLN A 93 8.02 -8.51 -5.98
N GLU A 94 9.13 -9.23 -5.85
CA GLU A 94 9.57 -10.23 -6.83
C GLU A 94 9.09 -11.66 -6.55
N LYS A 95 8.46 -11.91 -5.39
CA LYS A 95 7.98 -13.25 -5.06
C LYS A 95 6.68 -13.57 -5.80
N ILE A 96 6.63 -14.76 -6.40
CA ILE A 96 5.40 -15.29 -6.98
C ILE A 96 4.32 -15.43 -5.90
N GLY A 97 3.08 -15.09 -6.24
CA GLY A 97 1.96 -15.19 -5.31
C GLY A 97 1.77 -14.03 -4.33
N VAL A 98 2.63 -12.98 -4.38
CA VAL A 98 2.38 -11.75 -3.62
C VAL A 98 1.27 -10.90 -4.23
N PRO A 99 0.49 -10.16 -3.41
CA PRO A 99 -0.53 -9.26 -3.94
C PRO A 99 0.07 -8.21 -4.87
N VAL A 100 -0.54 -8.06 -6.05
CA VAL A 100 -0.04 -7.14 -7.08
C VAL A 100 -0.33 -5.68 -6.75
N LEU A 101 -1.38 -5.41 -5.96
CA LEU A 101 -1.67 -4.11 -5.37
C LEU A 101 -1.58 -4.21 -3.85
N GLN A 102 -0.81 -3.30 -3.25
CA GLN A 102 -0.62 -3.20 -1.81
C GLN A 102 -0.75 -1.73 -1.40
N VAL A 103 -1.50 -1.48 -0.34
CA VAL A 103 -1.84 -0.14 0.14
C VAL A 103 -1.50 -0.05 1.62
N LYS A 104 -0.79 1.01 2.02
CA LYS A 104 -0.58 1.36 3.42
C LYS A 104 -1.19 2.73 3.70
N LEU A 105 -2.12 2.75 4.66
CA LEU A 105 -2.78 3.95 5.16
C LEU A 105 -2.04 4.43 6.41
N ASN A 106 -1.33 5.55 6.30
CA ASN A 106 -0.55 6.12 7.40
C ASN A 106 -1.28 7.35 7.96
N ARG A 107 -1.93 7.20 9.12
CA ARG A 107 -2.71 8.25 9.79
C ARG A 107 -1.86 8.98 10.82
N TYR A 108 -1.66 10.28 10.62
CA TYR A 108 -0.93 11.13 11.55
C TYR A 108 -1.82 11.62 12.69
N LYS A 109 -1.21 11.96 13.83
CA LYS A 109 -1.92 12.51 15.00
C LYS A 109 -2.74 13.75 14.65
N CYS A 110 -2.25 14.59 13.74
CA CYS A 110 -2.97 15.78 13.24
C CYS A 110 -4.15 15.47 12.31
N GLY A 111 -4.52 14.20 12.09
CA GLY A 111 -5.55 13.79 11.13
C GLY A 111 -5.07 13.68 9.68
N GLY A 112 -3.81 14.01 9.40
CA GLY A 112 -3.20 13.84 8.07
C GLY A 112 -3.16 12.37 7.64
N LEU A 113 -3.28 12.12 6.34
CA LEU A 113 -3.21 10.77 5.76
C LEU A 113 -2.17 10.74 4.65
N VAL A 114 -1.22 9.83 4.76
CA VAL A 114 -0.31 9.47 3.65
C VAL A 114 -0.66 8.06 3.17
N VAL A 115 -0.92 7.93 1.88
CA VAL A 115 -1.26 6.65 1.24
C VAL A 115 -0.04 6.14 0.49
N GLY A 116 0.59 5.09 1.01
CA GLY A 116 1.66 4.37 0.32
C GLY A 116 1.07 3.30 -0.59
N ILE A 117 1.45 3.28 -1.87
CA ILE A 117 0.91 2.35 -2.86
C ILE A 117 2.05 1.64 -3.56
N ILE A 118 1.99 0.32 -3.56
CA ILE A 118 2.83 -0.54 -4.39
C ILE A 118 1.92 -1.23 -5.41
N SER A 119 2.26 -1.10 -6.69
CA SER A 119 1.57 -1.78 -7.78
C SER A 119 2.58 -2.45 -8.70
N HIS A 120 2.35 -3.71 -9.04
CA HIS A 120 3.20 -4.43 -9.97
C HIS A 120 2.96 -3.95 -11.41
N HIS A 121 3.97 -3.33 -12.03
CA HIS A 121 3.84 -2.63 -13.31
C HIS A 121 3.47 -3.53 -14.51
N GLN A 122 3.70 -4.85 -14.42
CA GLN A 122 3.20 -5.81 -15.44
C GLN A 122 1.67 -5.90 -15.50
N VAL A 123 0.95 -5.46 -14.46
CA VAL A 123 -0.51 -5.59 -14.35
C VAL A 123 -1.23 -4.32 -14.77
N ALA A 124 -0.58 -3.16 -14.63
CA ALA A 124 -1.13 -1.86 -15.00
C ALA A 124 0.00 -0.88 -15.31
N ASP A 125 -0.17 -0.08 -16.35
CA ASP A 125 0.69 1.07 -16.62
C ASP A 125 0.29 2.28 -15.75
N GLY A 126 1.06 3.37 -15.87
CA GLY A 126 0.80 4.59 -15.10
C GLY A 126 -0.59 5.20 -15.38
N HIS A 127 -1.10 5.09 -16.61
CA HIS A 127 -2.41 5.63 -16.98
C HIS A 127 -3.56 4.81 -16.37
N SER A 128 -3.45 3.49 -16.43
CA SER A 128 -4.39 2.55 -15.81
C SER A 128 -4.40 2.72 -14.29
N MET A 129 -3.22 2.86 -13.68
CA MET A 129 -3.11 3.16 -12.25
C MET A 129 -3.72 4.51 -11.88
N ARG A 130 -3.49 5.57 -12.67
CA ARG A 130 -4.17 6.87 -12.47
C ARG A 130 -5.68 6.71 -12.47
N THR A 131 -6.24 5.98 -13.44
CA THR A 131 -7.68 5.75 -13.55
C THR A 131 -8.23 5.06 -12.31
N PHE A 132 -7.54 4.02 -11.83
CA PHE A 132 -7.88 3.34 -10.58
C PHE A 132 -7.87 4.30 -9.38
N LEU A 133 -6.81 5.09 -9.21
CA LEU A 133 -6.66 6.03 -8.10
C LEU A 133 -7.73 7.11 -8.12
N THR A 134 -8.03 7.68 -9.29
CA THR A 134 -9.13 8.65 -9.45
C THR A 134 -10.45 8.01 -9.08
N LYS A 135 -10.73 6.78 -9.53
CA LYS A 135 -11.97 6.09 -9.19
C LYS A 135 -12.08 5.81 -7.69
N TRP A 136 -10.99 5.38 -7.06
CA TRP A 136 -10.97 5.20 -5.61
C TRP A 136 -11.27 6.51 -4.88
N ALA A 137 -10.58 7.60 -5.24
CA ALA A 137 -10.77 8.92 -4.64
C ALA A 137 -12.19 9.50 -4.80
N MET A 138 -12.93 9.11 -5.84
CA MET A 138 -14.32 9.54 -6.04
C MET A 138 -15.35 8.75 -5.23
N ILE A 139 -14.95 7.62 -4.63
CA ILE A 139 -15.85 6.76 -3.84
C ILE A 139 -15.74 7.08 -2.33
N VAL A 140 -14.61 7.62 -1.88
CA VAL A 140 -14.37 8.02 -0.48
C VAL A 140 -15.08 9.32 -0.10
#